data_AF-A0A7X7DQ29-F1
#
_entry.id   AF-A0A7X7DQ29-F1
#
_cell.length_a   1.000
_cell.length_b   1.000
_cell.length_c   1.000
_cell.angle_alpha   90.00
_cell.angle_beta   90.00
_cell.angle_gamma   90.00
#
_symmetry.space_group_name_H-M   'P 1'
#
loop_
_entity.id
_entity.type
_entity.pdbx_description
1 polymer ?
#
loop_
_entity_poly.entity_id
_entity_poly.type
_entity_poly.pdbx_seq_one_letter_code
_entity_poly.pdbx_strand_id
1 'polypeptide(L)'
;MNINSFSLPSIVLILISLYISCTTNLTGTGTDTSTRDVYATVNGTILDENNNPAVRTIVSLVPSEYNPVTDSVLPSEAFDTTDLSGNYSVANTSAGNYNIIAISENSSKVSIRKHVNLTEKKKYAVGTDQLKDGHRVTLYPNKRIIDDSSTFFFKGTLIKADARDTLTFINLPGTTTPLCYTNRKTGYSVVTVKDSINTDSMPAITLFTVLLILKNPNDSGNRLLYRHFEHLGFDTMTSDGLNLRDISLSNIDLIFIAPSADSKNFDTLLRTLTVPIIDCKHVFFNGLGFTDDDGDSDYGDISYKSTLYIYNTQHPITTGFDGFVTVFTIDKTLNFGNVRSSSVLATSGSMTSFQPVFFCFEMGEMMHSLAAPARRVGFFVDTNGSLQYLNDDGWQLFDRSVLWAVGRL
;
A
#
# COMPACT_ATOMS: atom_id res chain seq x y z
N MET A 1 -24.49 43.53 -13.27
CA MET A 1 -24.40 42.53 -14.35
C MET A 1 -23.21 41.64 -14.01
N ASN A 2 -23.41 40.63 -13.14
CA ASN A 2 -22.36 39.67 -12.79
C ASN A 2 -22.78 38.33 -13.36
N ILE A 3 -22.04 37.90 -14.36
CA ILE A 3 -22.26 36.66 -15.10
C ILE A 3 -21.69 35.55 -14.21
N ASN A 4 -22.56 34.77 -13.58
CA ASN A 4 -22.16 33.52 -12.94
C ASN A 4 -21.65 32.58 -14.04
N SER A 5 -20.35 32.37 -14.10
CA SER A 5 -19.74 31.32 -14.92
C SER A 5 -20.13 29.96 -14.32
N PHE A 6 -21.23 29.38 -14.80
CA PHE A 6 -21.50 27.96 -14.62
C PHE A 6 -20.40 27.16 -15.34
N SER A 7 -19.48 26.56 -14.59
CA SER A 7 -18.55 25.58 -15.14
C SER A 7 -19.36 24.33 -15.53
N LEU A 8 -19.25 23.91 -16.79
CA LEU A 8 -19.87 22.66 -17.25
C LEU A 8 -19.22 21.48 -16.50
N PRO A 9 -19.99 20.52 -15.97
CA PRO A 9 -19.41 19.30 -15.42
C PRO A 9 -18.66 18.54 -16.53
N SER A 10 -17.39 18.23 -16.28
CA SER A 10 -16.62 17.35 -17.17
C SER A 10 -17.13 15.92 -17.00
N ILE A 11 -17.79 15.38 -18.03
CA ILE A 11 -18.24 14.00 -18.05
C ILE A 11 -17.03 13.11 -18.35
N VAL A 12 -16.65 12.26 -17.39
CA VAL A 12 -15.64 11.23 -17.61
C VAL A 12 -16.37 9.99 -18.11
N LEU A 13 -16.45 9.86 -19.43
CA LEU A 13 -16.79 8.59 -20.08
C LEU A 13 -15.65 7.60 -19.80
N ILE A 14 -15.94 6.30 -19.69
CA ILE A 14 -14.91 5.25 -19.74
C ILE A 14 -14.28 5.30 -21.14
N LEU A 15 -13.36 6.24 -21.35
CA LEU A 15 -12.56 6.37 -22.56
C LEU A 15 -11.37 5.44 -22.39
N ILE A 16 -11.56 4.20 -22.84
CA ILE A 16 -10.46 3.26 -23.05
C ILE A 16 -9.64 3.85 -24.20
N SER A 17 -8.51 4.48 -23.88
CA SER A 17 -7.52 4.85 -24.88
C SER A 17 -6.91 3.56 -25.43
N LEU A 18 -7.50 3.03 -26.50
CA LEU A 18 -6.93 1.95 -27.30
C LEU A 18 -5.65 2.46 -27.96
N TYR A 19 -4.50 2.13 -27.39
CA TYR A 19 -3.30 2.02 -28.21
C TYR A 19 -3.50 0.79 -29.10
N ILE A 20 -3.94 1.02 -30.34
CA ILE A 20 -3.99 -0.02 -31.37
C ILE A 20 -2.54 -0.37 -31.71
N SER A 21 -1.96 -1.31 -30.98
CA SER A 21 -0.80 -2.05 -31.45
C SER A 21 -1.30 -3.34 -32.07
N CYS A 22 -1.57 -3.30 -33.38
CA CYS A 22 -1.60 -4.51 -34.17
C CYS A 22 -0.23 -5.19 -34.02
N THR A 23 -0.18 -6.37 -33.39
CA THR A 23 0.96 -7.26 -33.57
C THR A 23 0.50 -8.46 -34.38
N THR A 24 1.03 -8.57 -35.59
CA THR A 24 1.07 -9.83 -36.32
C THR A 24 2.22 -10.62 -35.73
N ASN A 25 1.98 -11.72 -35.03
CA ASN A 25 3.03 -12.70 -34.81
C ASN A 25 2.59 -14.08 -35.30
N LEU A 26 3.12 -14.38 -36.48
CA LEU A 26 3.36 -15.71 -37.01
C LEU A 26 4.21 -16.55 -36.03
N THR A 27 3.99 -17.85 -36.13
CA THR A 27 4.64 -19.00 -35.49
C THR A 27 6.11 -18.85 -35.11
N GLY A 28 6.47 -19.35 -33.91
CA GLY A 28 7.84 -19.64 -33.52
C GLY A 28 7.90 -20.74 -32.45
N THR A 29 8.45 -21.89 -32.83
CA THR A 29 8.73 -23.07 -32.01
C THR A 29 9.88 -22.83 -31.02
N GLY A 30 9.73 -23.27 -29.77
CA GLY A 30 10.82 -23.39 -28.80
C GLY A 30 10.38 -24.25 -27.61
N THR A 31 11.10 -25.35 -27.37
CA THR A 31 10.97 -26.22 -26.20
C THR A 31 11.88 -25.74 -25.10
N ASP A 32 11.39 -25.63 -23.86
CA ASP A 32 12.17 -25.97 -22.68
C ASP A 32 11.29 -26.24 -21.45
N THR A 33 11.73 -27.19 -20.64
CA THR A 33 11.11 -27.65 -19.41
C THR A 33 11.46 -26.73 -18.24
N SER A 34 10.52 -25.86 -17.89
CA SER A 34 10.24 -25.44 -16.51
C SER A 34 8.76 -25.74 -16.27
N THR A 35 8.30 -25.85 -15.03
CA THR A 35 6.88 -26.04 -14.69
C THR A 35 6.02 -25.14 -15.58
N ARG A 36 5.35 -25.70 -16.61
CA ARG A 36 4.67 -24.90 -17.62
C ARG A 36 3.64 -24.08 -16.88
N ASP A 37 3.82 -22.76 -16.83
CA ASP A 37 2.75 -21.84 -16.44
C ASP A 37 1.52 -22.23 -17.26
N VAL A 38 0.53 -22.82 -16.59
CA VAL A 38 -0.69 -23.24 -17.26
C VAL A 38 -1.54 -22.00 -17.42
N TYR A 39 -1.30 -21.28 -18.50
CA TYR A 39 -2.14 -20.16 -18.86
C TYR A 39 -3.51 -20.67 -19.32
N ALA A 40 -4.54 -20.02 -18.79
CA ALA A 40 -5.93 -20.31 -19.02
C ALA A 40 -6.51 -19.46 -20.15
N THR A 41 -7.51 -20.01 -20.84
CA THR A 41 -8.45 -19.26 -21.67
C THR A 41 -9.79 -19.15 -20.94
N VAL A 42 -10.25 -17.93 -20.69
CA VAL A 42 -11.53 -17.62 -20.04
C VAL A 42 -12.56 -17.28 -21.11
N ASN A 43 -13.62 -18.09 -21.20
CA ASN A 43 -14.68 -17.95 -22.19
C ASN A 43 -16.00 -17.65 -21.50
N GLY A 44 -16.80 -16.77 -22.09
CA GLY A 44 -18.15 -16.48 -21.63
C GLY A 44 -19.00 -15.83 -22.70
N THR A 45 -20.22 -15.50 -22.32
CA THR A 45 -21.19 -14.84 -23.21
C THR A 45 -21.76 -13.61 -22.52
N ILE A 46 -21.89 -12.51 -23.24
CA ILE A 46 -22.58 -11.31 -22.77
C ILE A 46 -23.91 -11.16 -23.51
N LEU A 47 -24.98 -10.94 -22.77
CA LEU A 47 -26.31 -10.63 -23.29
C LEU A 47 -26.71 -9.19 -22.96
N ASP A 48 -27.59 -8.62 -23.77
CA ASP A 48 -28.27 -7.35 -23.49
C ASP A 48 -29.41 -7.55 -22.47
N GLU A 49 -30.08 -6.45 -22.11
CA GLU A 49 -31.20 -6.48 -21.14
C GLU A 49 -32.40 -7.33 -21.61
N ASN A 50 -32.51 -7.60 -22.90
CA ASN A 50 -33.58 -8.36 -23.53
C ASN A 50 -33.18 -9.82 -23.79
N ASN A 51 -32.03 -10.26 -23.25
CA ASN A 51 -31.42 -11.58 -23.44
C ASN A 51 -30.94 -11.87 -24.87
N ASN A 52 -30.74 -10.86 -25.70
CA ASN A 52 -30.09 -11.05 -27.01
C ASN A 52 -28.56 -10.98 -26.87
N PRO A 53 -27.79 -11.59 -27.78
CA PRO A 53 -26.35 -11.40 -27.87
C PRO A 53 -25.92 -9.94 -27.83
N ALA A 54 -25.13 -9.55 -26.84
CA ALA A 54 -24.56 -8.21 -26.77
C ALA A 54 -23.29 -8.14 -27.63
N VAL A 55 -23.47 -7.85 -28.92
CA VAL A 55 -22.36 -7.71 -29.88
C VAL A 55 -21.51 -6.46 -29.62
N ARG A 56 -20.23 -6.49 -29.98
CA ARG A 56 -19.31 -5.34 -29.85
C ARG A 56 -19.24 -4.80 -28.41
N THR A 57 -19.21 -5.71 -27.46
CA THR A 57 -19.02 -5.41 -26.05
C THR A 57 -17.57 -5.70 -25.72
N ILE A 58 -16.85 -4.68 -25.25
CA ILE A 58 -15.47 -4.85 -24.79
C ILE A 58 -15.52 -5.55 -23.45
N VAL A 59 -14.84 -6.70 -23.36
CA VAL A 59 -14.72 -7.50 -22.15
C VAL A 59 -13.27 -7.42 -21.67
N SER A 60 -13.09 -7.09 -20.41
CA SER A 60 -11.78 -6.99 -19.75
C SER A 60 -11.73 -7.94 -18.57
N LEU A 61 -10.64 -8.71 -18.47
CA LEU A 61 -10.33 -9.54 -17.33
C LEU A 61 -9.31 -8.81 -16.45
N VAL A 62 -9.77 -8.31 -15.31
CA VAL A 62 -9.00 -7.42 -14.44
C VAL A 62 -8.71 -8.15 -13.13
N PRO A 63 -7.46 -8.21 -12.61
CA PRO A 63 -7.20 -8.77 -11.29
C PRO A 63 -8.10 -8.13 -10.23
N SER A 64 -8.63 -8.92 -9.28
CA SER A 64 -9.62 -8.43 -8.31
C SER A 64 -9.08 -7.27 -7.45
N GLU A 65 -7.77 -7.25 -7.23
CA GLU A 65 -7.07 -6.24 -6.45
C GLU A 65 -6.34 -5.20 -7.31
N TYR A 66 -6.59 -5.16 -8.63
CA TYR A 66 -5.90 -4.25 -9.55
C TYR A 66 -6.05 -2.78 -9.14
N ASN A 67 -4.93 -2.08 -9.07
CA ASN A 67 -4.87 -0.64 -8.83
C ASN A 67 -4.47 0.09 -10.14
N PRO A 68 -5.41 0.77 -10.82
CA PRO A 68 -5.14 1.44 -12.10
C PRO A 68 -4.20 2.65 -12.00
N VAL A 69 -3.79 3.05 -10.79
CA VAL A 69 -2.83 4.14 -10.56
C VAL A 69 -1.41 3.60 -10.41
N THR A 70 -1.21 2.51 -9.66
CA THR A 70 0.12 2.01 -9.30
C THR A 70 0.56 0.79 -10.07
N ASP A 71 -0.39 -0.04 -10.51
CA ASP A 71 -0.06 -1.29 -11.18
C ASP A 71 0.28 -1.03 -12.65
N SER A 72 1.07 -1.95 -13.22
CA SER A 72 1.36 -1.93 -14.64
C SER A 72 0.06 -1.96 -15.46
N VAL A 73 0.08 -1.30 -16.62
CA VAL A 73 -1.04 -1.34 -17.57
C VAL A 73 -1.33 -2.80 -17.94
N LEU A 74 -2.61 -3.18 -17.94
CA LEU A 74 -3.00 -4.53 -18.35
C LEU A 74 -2.56 -4.81 -19.79
N PRO A 75 -2.04 -6.02 -20.07
CA PRO A 75 -1.63 -6.40 -21.41
C PRO A 75 -2.86 -6.52 -22.34
N SER A 76 -2.65 -6.41 -23.65
CA SER A 76 -3.75 -6.47 -24.65
C SER A 76 -4.57 -7.76 -24.58
N GLU A 77 -3.95 -8.85 -24.16
CA GLU A 77 -4.51 -10.19 -24.00
C GLU A 77 -5.56 -10.26 -22.89
N ALA A 78 -5.57 -9.28 -21.96
CA ALA A 78 -6.59 -9.15 -20.93
C ALA A 78 -7.93 -8.63 -21.47
N PHE A 79 -8.00 -8.30 -22.75
CA PHE A 79 -9.15 -7.72 -23.42
C PHE A 79 -9.63 -8.60 -24.57
N ASP A 80 -10.94 -8.64 -24.77
CA ASP A 80 -11.56 -9.17 -25.98
C ASP A 80 -12.82 -8.37 -26.31
N THR A 81 -13.37 -8.53 -27.51
CA THR A 81 -14.64 -7.92 -27.92
C THR A 81 -15.59 -9.01 -28.35
N THR A 82 -16.82 -8.97 -27.84
CA THR A 82 -17.80 -10.00 -28.14
C THR A 82 -18.11 -10.12 -29.63
N ASP A 83 -18.23 -11.37 -30.10
CA ASP A 83 -18.63 -11.70 -31.46
C ASP A 83 -20.14 -11.45 -31.71
N LEU A 84 -20.62 -11.85 -32.90
CA LEU A 84 -22.04 -11.74 -33.28
C LEU A 84 -22.99 -12.58 -32.41
N SER A 85 -22.45 -13.58 -31.70
CA SER A 85 -23.19 -14.42 -30.76
C SER A 85 -23.01 -13.95 -29.30
N GLY A 86 -22.34 -12.81 -29.08
CA GLY A 86 -22.10 -12.26 -27.75
C GLY A 86 -20.97 -12.97 -26.99
N ASN A 87 -20.21 -13.84 -27.64
CA ASN A 87 -19.16 -14.63 -27.00
C ASN A 87 -17.83 -13.88 -26.97
N TYR A 88 -17.08 -14.05 -25.88
CA TYR A 88 -15.71 -13.56 -25.73
C TYR A 88 -14.79 -14.69 -25.24
N SER A 89 -13.49 -14.54 -25.50
CA SER A 89 -12.41 -15.45 -25.15
C SER A 89 -11.13 -14.68 -24.81
N VAL A 90 -10.89 -14.46 -23.51
CA VAL A 90 -9.63 -13.88 -23.00
C VAL A 90 -8.62 -15.00 -22.79
N ALA A 91 -7.46 -14.92 -23.44
CA ALA A 91 -6.43 -15.96 -23.41
C ALA A 91 -5.22 -15.57 -22.54
N ASN A 92 -4.28 -16.51 -22.41
CA ASN A 92 -3.00 -16.29 -21.75
C ASN A 92 -3.10 -15.79 -20.29
N THR A 93 -4.13 -16.21 -19.55
CA THR A 93 -4.36 -15.73 -18.18
C THR A 93 -3.77 -16.66 -17.14
N SER A 94 -2.97 -16.15 -16.20
CA SER A 94 -2.47 -16.94 -15.07
C SER A 94 -3.58 -17.30 -14.08
N ALA A 95 -3.32 -18.28 -13.20
CA ALA A 95 -4.18 -18.53 -12.05
C ALA A 95 -4.26 -17.29 -11.14
N GLY A 96 -5.40 -17.07 -10.49
CA GLY A 96 -5.65 -15.90 -9.64
C GLY A 96 -7.12 -15.54 -9.51
N ASN A 97 -7.40 -14.46 -8.77
CA ASN A 97 -8.75 -13.91 -8.60
C ASN A 97 -8.95 -12.71 -9.52
N TYR A 98 -10.00 -12.72 -10.34
CA TYR A 98 -10.27 -11.70 -11.34
C TYR A 98 -11.71 -11.18 -11.28
N ASN A 99 -11.91 -9.98 -11.81
CA ASN A 99 -13.19 -9.41 -12.17
C ASN A 99 -13.31 -9.45 -13.70
N ILE A 100 -14.50 -9.75 -14.20
CA ILE A 100 -14.83 -9.63 -15.62
C ILE A 100 -15.69 -8.39 -15.76
N ILE A 101 -15.23 -7.43 -16.57
CA ILE A 101 -15.93 -6.16 -16.81
C ILE A 101 -16.31 -6.14 -18.29
N ALA A 102 -17.60 -5.97 -18.57
CA ALA A 102 -18.12 -5.86 -19.94
C ALA A 102 -18.74 -4.49 -20.15
N ILE A 103 -18.31 -3.77 -21.18
CA ILE A 103 -18.80 -2.42 -21.53
C ILE A 103 -19.25 -2.43 -22.99
N SER A 104 -20.51 -2.08 -23.21
CA SER A 104 -21.04 -1.99 -24.57
C SER A 104 -20.46 -0.78 -25.31
N GLU A 105 -19.96 -0.96 -26.54
CA GLU A 105 -19.54 0.20 -27.36
C GLU A 105 -20.74 1.07 -27.78
N ASN A 106 -21.92 0.47 -27.90
CA ASN A 106 -23.10 1.09 -28.49
C ASN A 106 -24.11 1.59 -27.46
N SER A 107 -23.88 1.35 -26.16
CA SER A 107 -24.79 1.76 -25.09
C SER A 107 -24.02 2.10 -23.82
N SER A 108 -24.62 2.88 -22.92
CA SER A 108 -24.07 3.18 -21.59
C SER A 108 -24.23 2.01 -20.60
N LYS A 109 -24.24 0.77 -21.10
CA LYS A 109 -24.52 -0.42 -20.30
C LYS A 109 -23.25 -1.18 -19.97
N VAL A 110 -23.24 -1.73 -18.77
CA VAL A 110 -22.09 -2.39 -18.16
C VAL A 110 -22.51 -3.68 -17.47
N SER A 111 -21.59 -4.63 -17.35
CA SER A 111 -21.68 -5.75 -16.43
C SER A 111 -20.37 -5.91 -15.66
N ILE A 112 -20.45 -6.34 -14.40
CA ILE A 112 -19.30 -6.82 -13.64
C ILE A 112 -19.62 -8.16 -13.00
N ARG A 113 -18.73 -9.12 -13.19
CA ARG A 113 -18.68 -10.34 -12.40
C ARG A 113 -17.44 -10.28 -11.53
N LYS A 114 -17.64 -10.23 -10.21
CA LYS A 114 -16.54 -10.13 -9.23
C LYS A 114 -16.06 -11.51 -8.78
N HIS A 115 -14.80 -11.58 -8.36
CA HIS A 115 -14.21 -12.74 -7.67
C HIS A 115 -14.27 -14.06 -8.46
N VAL A 116 -14.00 -13.99 -9.76
CA VAL A 116 -13.76 -15.17 -10.61
C VAL A 116 -12.42 -15.77 -10.24
N ASN A 117 -12.44 -16.91 -9.54
CA ASN A 117 -11.24 -17.65 -9.18
C ASN A 117 -10.81 -18.57 -10.33
N LEU A 118 -9.62 -18.33 -10.87
CA LEU A 118 -8.97 -19.17 -11.87
C LEU A 118 -7.90 -20.01 -11.17
N THR A 119 -8.03 -21.33 -11.25
CA THR A 119 -6.98 -22.29 -10.85
C THR A 119 -6.12 -22.70 -12.06
N GLU A 120 -5.16 -23.60 -11.90
CA GLU A 120 -4.31 -24.12 -12.99
C GLU A 120 -5.08 -25.04 -13.97
N LYS A 121 -5.98 -24.47 -14.77
CA LYS A 121 -6.68 -25.16 -15.87
C LYS A 121 -6.47 -24.41 -17.17
N LYS A 122 -6.39 -25.16 -18.27
CA LYS A 122 -6.22 -24.59 -19.62
C LYS A 122 -7.42 -23.79 -20.12
N LYS A 123 -8.64 -24.10 -19.67
CA LYS A 123 -9.88 -23.44 -20.12
C LYS A 123 -10.88 -23.28 -18.97
N TYR A 124 -11.48 -22.10 -18.90
CA TYR A 124 -12.59 -21.77 -18.02
C TYR A 124 -13.79 -21.32 -18.83
N ALA A 125 -14.96 -21.82 -18.45
CA ALA A 125 -16.25 -21.30 -18.87
C ALA A 125 -16.86 -20.58 -17.68
N VAL A 126 -17.05 -19.27 -17.78
CA VAL A 126 -17.58 -18.42 -16.69
C VAL A 126 -19.10 -18.23 -16.77
N GLY A 127 -19.73 -18.70 -17.85
CA GLY A 127 -21.16 -18.63 -18.07
C GLY A 127 -21.57 -17.35 -18.78
N THR A 128 -22.82 -16.94 -18.55
CA THR A 128 -23.44 -15.80 -19.21
C THR A 128 -23.60 -14.63 -18.24
N ASP A 129 -23.22 -13.44 -18.68
CA ASP A 129 -23.46 -12.18 -17.97
C ASP A 129 -24.39 -11.28 -18.78
N GLN A 130 -25.17 -10.45 -18.09
CA GLN A 130 -26.13 -9.55 -18.71
C GLN A 130 -25.74 -8.10 -18.47
N LEU A 131 -25.74 -7.30 -19.54
CA LEU A 131 -25.54 -5.86 -19.47
C LEU A 131 -26.72 -5.19 -18.75
N LYS A 132 -26.40 -4.23 -17.89
CA LYS A 132 -27.36 -3.44 -17.13
C LYS A 132 -27.04 -1.97 -17.25
N ASP A 133 -27.99 -1.13 -16.87
CA ASP A 133 -27.75 0.29 -16.78
C ASP A 133 -26.64 0.59 -15.78
N GLY A 134 -25.71 1.42 -16.23
CA GLY A 134 -24.63 1.93 -15.40
C GLY A 134 -25.13 2.83 -14.28
N HIS A 135 -24.64 2.61 -13.06
CA HIS A 135 -24.79 3.60 -12.01
C HIS A 135 -23.93 4.82 -12.31
N ARG A 136 -24.46 5.99 -11.97
CA ARG A 136 -23.76 7.26 -12.05
C ARG A 136 -23.38 7.69 -10.65
N VAL A 137 -22.10 8.02 -10.46
CA VAL A 137 -21.58 8.60 -9.23
C VAL A 137 -20.99 9.96 -9.55
N THR A 138 -21.54 11.00 -8.93
CA THR A 138 -20.99 12.36 -9.01
C THR A 138 -20.27 12.70 -7.70
N LEU A 139 -19.04 13.18 -7.83
CA LEU A 139 -18.21 13.68 -6.75
C LEU A 139 -18.13 15.21 -6.83
N TYR A 140 -18.22 15.83 -5.65
CA TYR A 140 -17.95 17.24 -5.44
C TYR A 140 -16.71 17.38 -4.55
N PRO A 141 -15.50 17.45 -5.14
CA PRO A 141 -14.26 17.48 -4.38
C PRO A 141 -14.04 18.78 -3.62
N ASN A 142 -13.70 18.67 -2.34
CA ASN A 142 -13.38 19.76 -1.45
C ASN A 142 -11.89 20.04 -1.63
N LYS A 143 -11.56 21.23 -2.13
CA LYS A 143 -10.18 21.66 -2.44
C LYS A 143 -9.23 21.65 -1.22
N ARG A 144 -9.76 21.54 0.00
CA ARG A 144 -8.96 21.35 1.23
C ARG A 144 -8.42 19.92 1.35
N ILE A 145 -9.18 18.92 0.90
CA ILE A 145 -8.88 17.49 1.02
C ILE A 145 -8.28 16.94 -0.29
N ILE A 146 -8.83 17.40 -1.41
CA ILE A 146 -8.50 16.96 -2.76
C ILE A 146 -7.79 18.11 -3.47
N ASP A 147 -6.56 17.90 -3.94
CA ASP A 147 -5.84 18.85 -4.77
C ASP A 147 -5.66 18.33 -6.21
N ASP A 148 -5.02 19.13 -7.05
CA ASP A 148 -4.80 18.83 -8.47
C ASP A 148 -3.90 17.59 -8.70
N SER A 149 -3.27 17.05 -7.66
CA SER A 149 -2.52 15.79 -7.72
C SER A 149 -3.37 14.57 -7.44
N SER A 150 -4.65 14.75 -7.10
CA SER A 150 -5.48 13.61 -6.68
C SER A 150 -5.97 12.81 -7.88
N THR A 151 -5.86 11.49 -7.82
CA THR A 151 -6.46 10.56 -8.77
C THR A 151 -7.46 9.67 -8.03
N PHE A 152 -8.71 9.68 -8.49
CA PHE A 152 -9.80 8.85 -8.00
C PHE A 152 -9.90 7.59 -8.84
N PHE A 153 -10.19 6.43 -8.25
CA PHE A 153 -10.27 5.16 -8.97
C PHE A 153 -11.09 4.10 -8.23
N PHE A 154 -11.50 3.04 -8.92
CA PHE A 154 -12.16 1.89 -8.31
C PHE A 154 -11.26 0.66 -8.40
N LYS A 155 -10.85 0.11 -7.24
CA LYS A 155 -9.97 -1.07 -7.19
C LYS A 155 -10.64 -2.28 -7.87
N GLY A 156 -9.83 -3.08 -8.56
CA GLY A 156 -10.32 -4.21 -9.36
C GLY A 156 -11.03 -3.78 -10.64
N THR A 157 -10.82 -2.53 -11.09
CA THR A 157 -11.36 -1.98 -12.34
C THR A 157 -10.31 -1.13 -13.06
N LEU A 158 -10.60 -0.75 -14.30
CA LEU A 158 -9.78 0.20 -15.08
C LEU A 158 -10.17 1.66 -14.87
N ILE A 159 -11.17 1.93 -14.02
CA ILE A 159 -11.78 3.25 -13.89
C ILE A 159 -10.91 4.11 -12.98
N LYS A 160 -10.38 5.20 -13.55
CA LYS A 160 -9.73 6.28 -12.81
C LYS A 160 -10.02 7.64 -13.43
N ALA A 161 -9.90 8.70 -12.63
CA ALA A 161 -9.98 10.09 -13.08
C ALA A 161 -9.17 11.00 -12.16
N ASP A 162 -8.44 11.94 -12.75
CA ASP A 162 -7.74 12.98 -11.98
C ASP A 162 -8.72 14.03 -11.47
N ALA A 163 -8.36 14.67 -10.35
CA ALA A 163 -9.18 15.64 -9.65
C ALA A 163 -9.63 16.80 -10.55
N ARG A 164 -10.90 17.18 -10.40
CA ARG A 164 -11.51 18.36 -11.02
C ARG A 164 -12.55 18.95 -10.07
N ASP A 165 -13.04 20.15 -10.38
CA ASP A 165 -14.09 20.82 -9.60
C ASP A 165 -15.37 19.97 -9.42
N THR A 166 -15.69 19.12 -10.41
CA THR A 166 -16.75 18.12 -10.32
C THR A 166 -16.35 16.94 -11.20
N LEU A 167 -16.48 15.73 -10.66
CA LEU A 167 -16.21 14.47 -11.38
C LEU A 167 -17.49 13.67 -11.45
N THR A 168 -17.83 13.14 -12.62
CA THR A 168 -18.95 12.22 -12.77
C THR A 168 -18.46 10.94 -13.42
N PHE A 169 -18.49 9.86 -12.64
CA PHE A 169 -18.30 8.50 -13.11
C PHE A 169 -19.64 7.97 -13.59
N ILE A 170 -19.67 7.48 -14.82
CA ILE A 170 -20.81 6.79 -15.43
C ILE A 170 -20.43 5.34 -15.72
N ASN A 171 -21.42 4.51 -15.95
CA ASN A 171 -21.21 3.09 -16.30
C ASN A 171 -20.55 2.29 -15.16
N LEU A 172 -20.84 2.64 -13.90
CA LEU A 172 -20.40 1.87 -12.75
C LEU A 172 -21.32 0.67 -12.50
N PRO A 173 -20.79 -0.53 -12.31
CA PRO A 173 -21.61 -1.69 -12.05
C PRO A 173 -21.92 -1.80 -10.54
N GLY A 174 -23.10 -1.29 -10.13
CA GLY A 174 -23.66 -1.42 -8.78
C GLY A 174 -23.02 -0.54 -7.69
N THR A 175 -23.80 -0.24 -6.64
CA THR A 175 -23.50 0.72 -5.55
C THR A 175 -22.53 0.22 -4.47
N THR A 176 -21.75 -0.84 -4.70
CA THR A 176 -20.91 -1.48 -3.67
C THR A 176 -19.43 -1.54 -3.99
N THR A 177 -18.98 -0.94 -5.11
CA THR A 177 -17.55 -0.85 -5.39
C THR A 177 -16.97 0.37 -4.66
N PRO A 178 -16.06 0.19 -3.70
CA PRO A 178 -15.50 1.31 -2.96
C PRO A 178 -14.67 2.20 -3.91
N LEU A 179 -14.91 3.50 -3.84
CA LEU A 179 -14.12 4.51 -4.52
C LEU A 179 -12.85 4.73 -3.71
N CYS A 180 -11.71 4.59 -4.36
CA CYS A 180 -10.42 4.93 -3.81
C CYS A 180 -9.98 6.29 -4.36
N TYR A 181 -9.14 7.00 -3.63
CA TYR A 181 -8.39 8.11 -4.20
C TYR A 181 -6.98 8.15 -3.62
N THR A 182 -6.06 8.66 -4.41
CA THR A 182 -4.67 8.92 -4.03
C THR A 182 -4.38 10.37 -4.28
N ASN A 183 -3.67 11.06 -3.37
CA ASN A 183 -3.12 12.38 -3.64
C ASN A 183 -1.86 12.63 -2.80
N ARG A 184 -1.15 13.73 -3.08
CA ARG A 184 0.08 14.10 -2.36
C ARG A 184 -0.13 14.55 -0.91
N LYS A 185 -1.37 14.78 -0.46
CA LYS A 185 -1.73 15.29 0.88
C LYS A 185 -2.31 14.23 1.82
N THR A 186 -2.83 13.13 1.30
CA THR A 186 -3.65 12.15 2.03
C THR A 186 -3.32 10.70 1.68
N GLY A 187 -2.40 10.45 0.76
CA GLY A 187 -2.12 9.10 0.27
C GLY A 187 -3.38 8.38 -0.26
N TYR A 188 -3.41 7.05 -0.11
CA TYR A 188 -4.50 6.15 -0.51
C TYR A 188 -5.64 6.14 0.51
N SER A 189 -6.86 6.45 0.07
CA SER A 189 -8.06 6.45 0.92
C SER A 189 -9.22 5.76 0.24
N VAL A 190 -10.02 5.00 1.00
CA VAL A 190 -11.16 4.22 0.52
C VAL A 190 -12.47 4.80 1.05
N VAL A 191 -13.41 5.11 0.17
CA VAL A 191 -14.73 5.64 0.51
C VAL A 191 -15.83 4.77 -0.11
N THR A 192 -16.80 4.36 0.71
CA THR A 192 -18.00 3.66 0.23
C THR A 192 -18.98 4.67 -0.37
N VAL A 193 -19.43 4.44 -1.61
CA VAL A 193 -20.29 5.39 -2.35
C VAL A 193 -21.62 4.76 -2.74
N LYS A 194 -22.72 5.51 -2.63
CA LYS A 194 -24.05 5.04 -3.05
C LYS A 194 -24.55 5.72 -4.34
N ASP A 195 -24.65 7.06 -4.42
CA ASP A 195 -25.18 7.74 -5.63
C ASP A 195 -24.57 9.12 -5.92
N SER A 196 -24.26 9.91 -4.88
CA SER A 196 -23.49 11.16 -4.99
C SER A 196 -22.74 11.40 -3.69
N ILE A 197 -21.54 11.99 -3.77
CA ILE A 197 -20.75 12.37 -2.58
C ILE A 197 -20.39 13.84 -2.65
N ASN A 198 -20.85 14.58 -1.65
CA ASN A 198 -20.17 15.80 -1.24
C ASN A 198 -19.00 15.39 -0.32
N THR A 199 -17.78 15.69 -0.74
CA THR A 199 -16.58 15.37 0.05
C THR A 199 -16.51 16.16 1.38
N ASP A 200 -17.38 17.15 1.61
CA ASP A 200 -17.58 17.77 2.93
C ASP A 200 -18.18 16.81 3.97
N SER A 201 -18.86 15.75 3.51
CA SER A 201 -19.43 14.67 4.34
C SER A 201 -18.55 13.40 4.37
N MET A 202 -17.46 13.39 3.60
CA MET A 202 -16.39 12.44 3.88
C MET A 202 -15.88 12.80 5.28
N PRO A 203 -15.67 11.82 6.18
CA PRO A 203 -15.03 12.13 7.44
C PRO A 203 -13.76 12.90 7.11
N ALA A 204 -13.52 14.04 7.78
CA ALA A 204 -12.18 14.56 7.87
C ALA A 204 -11.38 13.45 8.55
N ILE A 205 -10.82 12.55 7.75
CA ILE A 205 -9.96 11.49 8.25
C ILE A 205 -8.73 12.27 8.72
N THR A 206 -8.57 12.35 10.03
CA THR A 206 -7.34 12.82 10.65
C THR A 206 -6.26 11.86 10.18
N LEU A 207 -5.55 12.23 9.11
CA LEU A 207 -4.37 11.49 8.68
C LEU A 207 -3.33 11.69 9.75
N PHE A 208 -2.85 10.57 10.28
CA PHE A 208 -1.70 10.60 11.14
C PHE A 208 -0.51 11.04 10.29
N THR A 209 0.22 12.06 10.69
CA THR A 209 1.41 12.48 9.94
C THR A 209 2.63 11.81 10.54
N VAL A 210 3.40 11.12 9.71
CA VAL A 210 4.72 10.61 10.07
C VAL A 210 5.81 11.52 9.51
N LEU A 211 6.74 11.92 10.36
CA LEU A 211 7.98 12.56 9.94
C LEU A 211 9.07 11.49 9.75
N LEU A 212 9.47 11.29 8.50
CA LEU A 212 10.57 10.41 8.12
C LEU A 212 11.89 11.17 8.13
N ILE A 213 12.80 10.76 9.01
CA ILE A 213 14.18 11.26 9.02
C ILE A 213 15.03 10.30 8.18
N LEU A 214 15.50 10.77 7.02
CA LEU A 214 16.21 9.97 6.01
C LEU A 214 17.14 10.83 5.14
N LYS A 215 18.16 10.22 4.53
CA LYS A 215 19.14 10.95 3.71
C LYS A 215 18.69 11.18 2.27
N ASN A 216 18.15 10.14 1.61
CA ASN A 216 17.70 10.22 0.22
C ASN A 216 16.30 9.60 0.07
N PRO A 217 15.26 10.40 -0.20
CA PRO A 217 13.90 9.87 -0.31
C PRO A 217 13.73 8.87 -1.46
N ASN A 218 14.61 8.90 -2.47
CA ASN A 218 14.44 8.09 -3.69
C ASN A 218 15.04 6.69 -3.63
N ASP A 219 15.75 6.31 -2.55
CA ASP A 219 16.31 4.98 -2.40
C ASP A 219 15.22 3.89 -2.37
N SER A 220 15.47 2.72 -2.96
CA SER A 220 14.46 1.67 -3.13
C SER A 220 13.82 1.18 -1.82
N GLY A 221 14.58 1.13 -0.73
CA GLY A 221 14.05 0.85 0.60
C GLY A 221 13.13 1.94 1.14
N ASN A 222 13.44 3.21 0.89
CA ASN A 222 12.60 4.33 1.31
C ASN A 222 11.31 4.40 0.48
N ARG A 223 11.33 4.00 -0.80
CA ARG A 223 10.11 3.85 -1.61
C ARG A 223 9.12 2.83 -1.04
N LEU A 224 9.61 1.73 -0.47
CA LEU A 224 8.76 0.75 0.21
C LEU A 224 8.21 1.30 1.52
N LEU A 225 9.04 2.03 2.27
CA LEU A 225 8.64 2.71 3.51
C LEU A 225 7.43 3.63 3.30
N TYR A 226 7.43 4.46 2.24
CA TYR A 226 6.26 5.30 1.92
C TYR A 226 5.00 4.48 1.66
N ARG A 227 5.10 3.37 0.92
CA ARG A 227 3.93 2.53 0.62
C ARG A 227 3.34 1.90 1.87
N HIS A 228 4.17 1.46 2.81
CA HIS A 228 3.68 0.90 4.07
C HIS A 228 3.01 1.98 4.93
N PHE A 229 3.61 3.16 5.08
CA PHE A 229 2.96 4.26 5.79
C PHE A 229 1.65 4.70 5.13
N GLU A 230 1.62 4.81 3.81
CA GLU A 230 0.41 5.10 3.03
C GLU A 230 -0.66 4.01 3.26
N HIS A 231 -0.27 2.72 3.23
CA HIS A 231 -1.18 1.61 3.51
C HIS A 231 -1.79 1.66 4.92
N LEU A 232 -1.03 2.14 5.90
CA LEU A 232 -1.46 2.32 7.28
C LEU A 232 -2.25 3.62 7.51
N GLY A 233 -2.43 4.45 6.47
CA GLY A 233 -3.19 5.70 6.53
C GLY A 233 -2.41 6.86 7.13
N PHE A 234 -1.09 6.91 6.91
CA PHE A 234 -0.25 8.04 7.28
C PHE A 234 0.09 8.93 6.09
N ASP A 235 0.14 10.24 6.31
CA ASP A 235 0.83 11.17 5.42
C ASP A 235 2.31 11.25 5.80
N THR A 236 3.20 11.37 4.82
CA THR A 236 4.65 11.32 5.05
C THR A 236 5.30 12.66 4.79
N MET A 237 5.87 13.26 5.83
CA MET A 237 6.79 14.38 5.73
C MET A 237 8.23 13.86 5.78
N THR A 238 9.15 14.45 5.02
CA THR A 238 10.57 14.04 5.04
C THR A 238 11.47 15.14 5.60
N SER A 239 12.54 14.72 6.26
CA SER A 239 13.63 15.58 6.71
C SER A 239 14.97 14.85 6.58
N ASP A 240 16.01 15.58 6.20
CA ASP A 240 17.40 15.11 6.23
C ASP A 240 18.03 15.18 7.63
N GLY A 241 17.29 15.68 8.62
CA GLY A 241 17.73 15.85 10.00
C GLY A 241 18.48 17.15 10.27
N LEU A 242 18.92 17.90 9.23
CA LEU A 242 19.75 19.10 9.41
C LEU A 242 18.95 20.31 9.93
N ASN A 243 17.63 20.34 9.67
CA ASN A 243 16.75 21.45 10.03
C ASN A 243 15.55 21.04 10.90
N LEU A 244 15.68 19.96 11.70
CA LEU A 244 14.56 19.48 12.55
C LEU A 244 14.01 20.53 13.53
N ARG A 245 14.84 21.51 13.92
CA ARG A 245 14.42 22.64 14.78
C ARG A 245 13.46 23.61 14.08
N ASP A 246 13.45 23.63 12.75
CA ASP A 246 12.62 24.53 11.94
C ASP A 246 11.31 23.85 11.48
N ILE A 247 11.15 22.55 11.78
CA ILE A 247 9.95 21.78 11.45
C ILE A 247 8.96 21.90 12.61
N SER A 248 7.72 22.32 12.31
CA SER A 248 6.64 22.31 13.30
C SER A 248 6.21 20.87 13.59
N LEU A 249 6.48 20.40 14.80
CA LEU A 249 6.12 19.05 15.25
C LEU A 249 4.69 18.94 15.82
N SER A 250 3.93 20.04 15.83
CA SER A 250 2.59 20.12 16.46
C SER A 250 1.54 19.20 15.83
N ASN A 251 1.75 18.78 14.58
CA ASN A 251 0.84 17.94 13.80
C ASN A 251 1.51 16.62 13.40
N ILE A 252 2.61 16.24 14.05
CA ILE A 252 3.30 14.97 13.78
C ILE A 252 2.86 13.96 14.84
N ASP A 253 2.34 12.84 14.37
CA ASP A 253 1.85 11.75 15.22
C ASP A 253 2.87 10.64 15.42
N LEU A 254 3.88 10.56 14.56
CA LEU A 254 4.97 9.59 14.64
C LEU A 254 6.24 10.18 14.02
N ILE A 255 7.39 9.93 14.65
CA ILE A 255 8.69 10.12 14.02
C ILE A 255 9.28 8.75 13.70
N PHE A 256 9.72 8.57 12.46
CA PHE A 256 10.42 7.38 12.02
C PHE A 256 11.83 7.75 11.59
N ILE A 257 12.83 7.19 12.26
CA ILE A 257 14.24 7.37 11.92
C ILE A 257 14.67 6.20 11.05
N ALA A 258 14.84 6.47 9.76
CA ALA A 258 15.19 5.43 8.80
C ALA A 258 16.65 4.98 8.95
N PRO A 259 16.99 3.74 8.52
CA PRO A 259 18.38 3.28 8.51
C PRO A 259 19.34 4.21 7.73
N SER A 260 18.78 4.92 6.74
CA SER A 260 19.51 5.87 5.89
C SER A 260 19.79 7.23 6.54
N ALA A 261 19.23 7.55 7.71
CA ALA A 261 19.43 8.83 8.39
C ALA A 261 20.92 9.09 8.70
N ASP A 262 21.38 10.34 8.57
CA ASP A 262 22.76 10.73 8.89
C ASP A 262 22.91 10.97 10.40
N SER A 263 23.99 10.46 11.00
CA SER A 263 24.23 10.36 12.45
C SER A 263 24.50 11.67 13.19
N LYS A 264 24.09 12.83 12.65
CA LYS A 264 24.45 14.14 13.20
C LYS A 264 23.22 15.03 13.47
N ASN A 265 23.06 15.42 14.74
CA ASN A 265 22.49 16.70 15.22
C ASN A 265 21.01 16.82 15.64
N PHE A 266 20.33 15.78 16.11
CA PHE A 266 18.94 15.96 16.59
C PHE A 266 18.52 15.17 17.84
N ASP A 267 19.40 14.34 18.38
CA ASP A 267 19.11 13.42 19.47
C ASP A 267 18.57 14.12 20.72
N THR A 268 19.16 15.25 21.12
CA THR A 268 18.72 16.00 22.30
C THR A 268 17.27 16.51 22.18
N LEU A 269 16.85 16.90 20.97
CA LEU A 269 15.48 17.34 20.72
C LEU A 269 14.53 16.14 20.79
N LEU A 270 14.86 15.06 20.09
CA LEU A 270 13.99 13.88 19.99
C LEU A 270 13.89 13.10 21.32
N ARG A 271 14.90 13.19 22.18
CA ARG A 271 14.95 12.51 23.49
C ARG A 271 13.78 12.86 24.40
N THR A 272 13.40 14.14 24.45
CA THR A 272 12.35 14.64 25.37
C THR A 272 11.00 14.87 24.70
N LEU A 273 10.91 14.63 23.39
CA LEU A 273 9.72 14.88 22.61
C LEU A 273 8.57 13.93 22.98
N THR A 274 7.37 14.47 23.18
CA THR A 274 6.16 13.70 23.52
C THR A 274 5.44 13.12 22.30
N VAL A 275 6.16 12.94 21.19
CA VAL A 275 5.67 12.27 19.97
C VAL A 275 6.29 10.88 19.94
N PRO A 276 5.54 9.82 19.59
CA PRO A 276 6.07 8.47 19.43
C PRO A 276 7.26 8.43 18.44
N ILE A 277 8.25 7.57 18.72
CA ILE A 277 9.42 7.40 17.85
C ILE A 277 9.70 5.92 17.58
N ILE A 278 9.90 5.57 16.32
CA ILE A 278 10.48 4.30 15.90
C ILE A 278 11.84 4.59 15.28
N ASP A 279 12.88 3.93 15.79
CA ASP A 279 14.26 4.14 15.37
C ASP A 279 14.89 2.86 14.83
N CYS A 280 15.44 2.96 13.63
CA CYS A 280 16.14 1.88 12.92
C CYS A 280 17.66 2.12 12.86
N LYS A 281 18.24 2.91 13.75
CA LYS A 281 19.68 3.19 13.71
C LYS A 281 20.30 3.25 15.10
N HIS A 282 21.06 2.21 15.44
CA HIS A 282 21.64 2.03 16.77
C HIS A 282 22.44 3.25 17.28
N VAL A 283 23.11 3.99 16.41
CA VAL A 283 23.88 5.19 16.79
C VAL A 283 23.04 6.30 17.44
N PHE A 284 21.71 6.26 17.33
CA PHE A 284 20.81 7.20 18.02
C PHE A 284 20.22 6.65 19.31
N PHE A 285 20.41 5.36 19.65
CA PHE A 285 19.78 4.74 20.82
C PHE A 285 20.17 5.42 22.14
N ASN A 286 21.46 5.72 22.34
CA ASN A 286 21.91 6.50 23.50
C ASN A 286 21.28 7.90 23.51
N GLY A 287 21.36 8.58 22.37
CA GLY A 287 20.88 9.94 22.21
C GLY A 287 19.40 10.09 22.55
N LEU A 288 18.59 9.11 22.15
CA LEU A 288 17.16 8.97 22.48
C LEU A 288 16.90 8.47 23.91
N GLY A 289 17.92 7.97 24.60
CA GLY A 289 17.88 7.51 25.98
C GLY A 289 17.47 6.04 26.16
N PHE A 290 17.49 5.24 25.09
CA PHE A 290 17.16 3.80 25.12
C PHE A 290 18.22 3.01 25.90
N THR A 291 19.50 3.34 25.69
CA THR A 291 20.68 2.64 26.22
C THR A 291 21.61 3.60 26.97
N ASP A 292 22.66 3.08 27.61
CA ASP A 292 23.75 3.86 28.22
C ASP A 292 24.77 4.36 27.19
N ASP A 293 25.83 5.06 27.64
CA ASP A 293 26.85 5.76 26.83
C ASP A 293 28.12 4.95 26.54
N ASP A 294 28.18 3.66 26.90
CA ASP A 294 29.38 2.84 26.72
C ASP A 294 29.41 2.10 25.35
N GLY A 295 29.02 2.79 24.26
CA GLY A 295 29.25 2.37 22.87
C GLY A 295 29.01 0.88 22.59
N ASP A 296 29.93 0.22 21.88
CA ASP A 296 29.90 -1.21 21.45
C ASP A 296 29.50 -2.25 22.53
N SER A 297 29.41 -1.88 23.81
CA SER A 297 28.88 -2.73 24.87
C SER A 297 27.37 -2.61 25.10
N ASP A 298 26.78 -1.45 24.77
CA ASP A 298 25.39 -1.12 25.03
C ASP A 298 24.54 -0.91 23.78
N TYR A 299 25.11 -0.57 22.64
CA TYR A 299 24.40 -0.53 21.37
C TYR A 299 25.37 -0.72 20.21
N GLY A 300 24.85 -1.15 19.07
CA GLY A 300 25.69 -1.41 17.91
C GLY A 300 24.94 -2.22 16.86
N ASP A 301 25.71 -2.97 16.07
CA ASP A 301 25.16 -3.79 15.01
C ASP A 301 25.65 -5.25 15.04
N ILE A 302 24.88 -6.14 14.42
CA ILE A 302 25.16 -7.57 14.33
C ILE A 302 24.97 -8.00 12.88
N SER A 303 26.08 -8.30 12.20
CA SER A 303 26.08 -8.72 10.80
C SER A 303 25.62 -10.17 10.60
N TYR A 304 25.23 -10.48 9.35
CA TYR A 304 24.90 -11.82 8.86
C TYR A 304 23.73 -12.51 9.58
N LYS A 305 22.59 -11.82 9.64
CA LYS A 305 21.35 -12.30 10.24
C LYS A 305 20.17 -12.18 9.28
N SER A 306 19.37 -13.23 9.19
CA SER A 306 18.08 -13.24 8.49
C SER A 306 16.90 -13.56 9.42
N THR A 307 17.17 -13.93 10.68
CA THR A 307 16.18 -14.36 11.67
C THR A 307 16.26 -13.55 12.97
N LEU A 308 15.15 -13.48 13.68
CA LEU A 308 15.03 -12.97 15.05
C LEU A 308 14.53 -14.10 15.96
N TYR A 309 14.94 -14.11 17.23
CA TYR A 309 14.29 -14.94 18.25
C TYR A 309 13.27 -14.11 19.03
N ILE A 310 11.99 -14.42 18.91
CA ILE A 310 10.91 -13.71 19.60
C ILE A 310 10.93 -14.09 21.08
N TYR A 311 11.20 -13.09 21.93
CA TYR A 311 11.36 -13.26 23.37
C TYR A 311 10.03 -13.04 24.12
N ASN A 312 9.29 -12.00 23.75
CA ASN A 312 7.99 -11.69 24.34
C ASN A 312 6.89 -11.98 23.33
N THR A 313 6.23 -13.14 23.43
CA THR A 313 5.13 -13.54 22.53
C THR A 313 3.77 -12.96 22.92
N GLN A 314 3.68 -12.31 24.09
CA GLN A 314 2.43 -11.75 24.63
C GLN A 314 2.25 -10.28 24.26
N HIS A 315 3.28 -9.60 23.77
CA HIS A 315 3.16 -8.21 23.35
C HIS A 315 2.31 -8.10 22.07
N PRO A 316 1.43 -7.09 21.93
CA PRO A 316 0.58 -6.94 20.74
C PRO A 316 1.36 -6.93 19.42
N ILE A 317 2.55 -6.32 19.41
CA ILE A 317 3.41 -6.27 18.21
C ILE A 317 3.81 -7.67 17.73
N THR A 318 4.17 -8.56 18.65
CA THR A 318 4.73 -9.89 18.36
C THR A 318 3.72 -11.02 18.52
N THR A 319 2.46 -10.71 18.83
CA THR A 319 1.41 -11.74 19.02
C THR A 319 1.27 -12.60 17.78
N GLY A 320 1.35 -13.93 17.94
CA GLY A 320 1.30 -14.89 16.82
C GLY A 320 2.66 -15.18 16.16
N PHE A 321 3.73 -14.52 16.61
CA PHE A 321 5.11 -14.90 16.31
C PHE A 321 5.73 -15.61 17.52
N ASP A 322 6.53 -16.65 17.29
CA ASP A 322 7.20 -17.42 18.36
C ASP A 322 8.50 -18.04 17.84
N GLY A 323 9.47 -18.23 18.74
CA GLY A 323 10.75 -18.83 18.44
C GLY A 323 11.55 -18.05 17.38
N PHE A 324 12.22 -18.77 16.48
CA PHE A 324 12.97 -18.16 15.39
C PHE A 324 12.05 -17.81 14.22
N VAL A 325 12.01 -16.52 13.88
CA VAL A 325 11.24 -15.98 12.75
C VAL A 325 12.20 -15.42 11.72
N THR A 326 12.09 -15.87 10.48
CA THR A 326 12.82 -15.29 9.35
C THR A 326 12.16 -13.98 8.95
N VAL A 327 12.92 -12.88 8.99
CA VAL A 327 12.42 -11.52 8.72
C VAL A 327 13.07 -10.87 7.50
N PHE A 328 14.17 -11.44 7.00
CA PHE A 328 14.82 -11.01 5.77
C PHE A 328 14.90 -12.13 4.74
N THR A 329 14.84 -11.74 3.47
CA THR A 329 15.03 -12.61 2.30
C THR A 329 16.49 -13.00 2.07
N ILE A 330 17.43 -12.20 2.58
CA ILE A 330 18.88 -12.46 2.59
C ILE A 330 19.47 -11.98 3.91
N ASP A 331 20.65 -12.47 4.26
CA ASP A 331 21.33 -12.02 5.49
C ASP A 331 21.63 -10.52 5.46
N LYS A 332 21.36 -9.87 6.60
CA LYS A 332 21.51 -8.43 6.85
C LYS A 332 22.13 -8.16 8.20
N THR A 333 22.42 -6.88 8.41
CA THR A 333 22.87 -6.34 9.68
C THR A 333 21.65 -5.95 10.51
N LEU A 334 21.66 -6.31 11.80
CA LEU A 334 20.66 -5.90 12.77
C LEU A 334 21.20 -4.82 13.70
N ASN A 335 20.35 -3.89 14.14
CA ASN A 335 20.68 -3.07 15.31
C ASN A 335 20.57 -3.91 16.58
N PHE A 336 21.41 -3.63 17.58
CA PHE A 336 21.18 -4.07 18.95
C PHE A 336 21.25 -2.91 19.94
N GLY A 337 20.53 -3.06 21.05
CA GLY A 337 20.54 -2.14 22.19
C GLY A 337 20.36 -2.91 23.49
N ASN A 338 21.22 -2.67 24.46
CA ASN A 338 21.18 -3.22 25.80
C ASN A 338 20.13 -2.46 26.61
N VAL A 339 18.91 -2.99 26.58
CA VAL A 339 17.75 -2.44 27.31
C VAL A 339 17.32 -3.40 28.41
N ARG A 340 16.48 -2.92 29.33
CA ARG A 340 15.89 -3.76 30.38
C ARG A 340 15.07 -4.89 29.74
N SER A 341 15.15 -6.09 30.32
CA SER A 341 14.50 -7.28 29.76
C SER A 341 12.98 -7.16 29.57
N SER A 342 12.31 -6.34 30.40
CA SER A 342 10.87 -6.06 30.29
C SER A 342 10.48 -5.39 28.97
N SER A 343 11.40 -4.65 28.36
CA SER A 343 11.16 -3.87 27.14
C SER A 343 11.50 -4.67 25.87
N VAL A 344 12.08 -5.88 26.00
CA VAL A 344 12.58 -6.69 24.88
C VAL A 344 11.44 -7.47 24.21
N LEU A 345 11.34 -7.33 22.89
CA LEU A 345 10.43 -8.11 22.04
C LEU A 345 11.14 -9.28 21.37
N ALA A 346 12.35 -9.06 20.83
CA ALA A 346 13.15 -10.09 20.18
C ALA A 346 14.66 -9.86 20.33
N THR A 347 15.44 -10.93 20.17
CA THR A 347 16.91 -10.94 20.24
C THR A 347 17.55 -11.47 18.95
N SER A 348 18.85 -11.23 18.77
CA SER A 348 19.64 -11.68 17.59
C SER A 348 19.89 -13.21 17.53
N GLY A 349 19.58 -13.94 18.61
CA GLY A 349 19.65 -15.39 18.69
C GLY A 349 20.48 -15.93 19.86
N SER A 350 20.00 -17.06 20.39
CA SER A 350 20.45 -17.84 21.57
C SER A 350 20.30 -17.17 22.94
N MET A 351 19.87 -17.96 23.93
CA MET A 351 19.78 -17.53 25.34
C MET A 351 21.14 -17.16 25.95
N THR A 352 22.25 -17.49 25.28
CA THR A 352 23.62 -17.25 25.75
C THR A 352 24.23 -15.95 25.22
N SER A 353 23.66 -15.37 24.16
CA SER A 353 24.02 -14.06 23.61
C SER A 353 22.76 -13.20 23.56
N PHE A 354 22.30 -12.78 24.74
CA PHE A 354 21.09 -11.95 24.90
C PHE A 354 21.37 -10.52 24.40
N GLN A 355 21.28 -10.33 23.08
CA GLN A 355 21.38 -9.02 22.45
C GLN A 355 19.98 -8.65 21.94
N PRO A 356 19.27 -7.74 22.62
CA PRO A 356 18.00 -7.24 22.14
C PRO A 356 18.18 -6.48 20.83
N VAL A 357 17.41 -6.88 19.82
CA VAL A 357 17.43 -6.25 18.49
C VAL A 357 16.08 -5.60 18.16
N PHE A 358 15.04 -5.99 18.89
CA PHE A 358 13.71 -5.43 18.76
C PHE A 358 13.12 -5.22 20.15
N PHE A 359 12.79 -3.98 20.49
CA PHE A 359 12.33 -3.60 21.82
C PHE A 359 11.43 -2.38 21.74
N CYS A 360 10.60 -2.19 22.76
CA CYS A 360 9.71 -1.05 22.85
C CYS A 360 9.52 -0.60 24.30
N PHE A 361 9.16 0.67 24.47
CA PHE A 361 8.84 1.28 25.74
C PHE A 361 7.45 1.90 25.69
N GLU A 362 6.60 1.58 26.66
CA GLU A 362 5.32 2.27 26.86
C GLU A 362 5.56 3.72 27.32
N MET A 363 4.58 4.60 27.11
CA MET A 363 4.65 5.96 27.66
C MET A 363 4.80 5.92 29.19
N GLY A 364 5.79 6.61 29.73
CA GLY A 364 6.11 6.63 31.15
C GLY A 364 6.94 5.44 31.64
N GLU A 365 7.22 4.44 30.79
CA GLU A 365 8.13 3.35 31.15
C GLU A 365 9.56 3.89 31.30
N MET A 366 10.27 3.42 32.33
CA MET A 366 11.66 3.80 32.54
C MET A 366 12.56 3.19 31.47
N MET A 367 13.08 4.05 30.57
CA MET A 367 14.22 3.72 29.73
C MET A 367 15.50 3.79 30.58
N HIS A 368 16.68 3.87 29.94
CA HIS A 368 17.94 3.97 30.69
C HIS A 368 18.03 5.27 31.51
N SER A 369 17.81 6.40 30.85
CA SER A 369 18.14 7.72 31.42
C SER A 369 16.92 8.58 31.79
N LEU A 370 15.74 8.21 31.30
CA LEU A 370 14.48 8.90 31.56
C LEU A 370 13.28 7.97 31.36
N ALA A 371 12.13 8.35 31.91
CA ALA A 371 10.86 7.76 31.51
C ALA A 371 10.54 8.16 30.06
N ALA A 372 10.08 7.20 29.24
CA ALA A 372 9.73 7.41 27.85
C ALA A 372 8.62 8.49 27.73
N PRO A 373 8.87 9.64 27.07
CA PRO A 373 7.87 10.72 27.01
C PRO A 373 6.63 10.38 26.17
N ALA A 374 6.77 9.42 25.27
CA ALA A 374 5.75 8.79 24.43
C ALA A 374 6.23 7.36 24.12
N ARG A 375 5.43 6.56 23.41
CA ARG A 375 5.87 5.21 22.99
C ARG A 375 7.13 5.27 22.13
N ARG A 376 8.07 4.38 22.41
CA ARG A 376 9.36 4.30 21.70
C ARG A 376 9.62 2.87 21.24
N VAL A 377 10.20 2.71 20.05
CA VAL A 377 10.58 1.40 19.50
C VAL A 377 11.99 1.48 18.94
N GLY A 378 12.85 0.55 19.35
CA GLY A 378 14.10 0.25 18.65
C GLY A 378 13.86 -0.93 17.71
N PHE A 379 13.96 -0.68 16.40
CA PHE A 379 13.65 -1.65 15.36
C PHE A 379 14.91 -2.32 14.82
N PHE A 380 14.80 -3.60 14.49
CA PHE A 380 15.94 -4.48 14.23
C PHE A 380 16.67 -4.19 12.92
N VAL A 381 16.10 -3.43 11.98
CA VAL A 381 16.72 -3.18 10.67
C VAL A 381 17.85 -2.16 10.80
N ASP A 382 19.09 -2.55 10.51
CA ASP A 382 20.22 -1.62 10.40
C ASP A 382 20.66 -1.41 8.94
N THR A 383 21.36 -0.31 8.66
CA THR A 383 22.00 0.03 7.37
C THR A 383 21.08 0.45 6.21
N ASN A 384 21.54 1.42 5.40
CA ASN A 384 20.80 1.89 4.22
C ASN A 384 20.53 0.75 3.22
N GLY A 385 19.31 0.69 2.71
CA GLY A 385 18.87 -0.31 1.74
C GLY A 385 18.43 -1.65 2.35
N SER A 386 18.56 -1.87 3.66
CA SER A 386 18.13 -3.14 4.29
C SER A 386 16.61 -3.34 4.27
N LEU A 387 15.82 -2.25 4.31
CA LEU A 387 14.35 -2.32 4.27
C LEU A 387 13.80 -3.08 3.05
N GLN A 388 14.46 -3.01 1.89
CA GLN A 388 13.96 -3.70 0.69
C GLN A 388 14.08 -5.23 0.75
N TYR A 389 14.76 -5.75 1.76
CA TYR A 389 14.98 -7.18 1.94
C TYR A 389 14.13 -7.77 3.05
N LEU A 390 13.33 -6.96 3.77
CA LEU A 390 12.31 -7.48 4.66
C LEU A 390 11.33 -8.37 3.87
N ASN A 391 11.03 -9.54 4.41
CA ASN A 391 9.94 -10.39 3.89
C ASN A 391 8.59 -9.97 4.50
N ASP A 392 7.54 -10.72 4.21
CA ASP A 392 6.18 -10.42 4.69
C ASP A 392 6.09 -10.39 6.22
N ASP A 393 6.78 -11.30 6.93
CA ASP A 393 6.82 -11.32 8.40
C ASP A 393 7.55 -10.09 8.96
N GLY A 394 8.67 -9.70 8.35
CA GLY A 394 9.43 -8.51 8.70
C GLY A 394 8.61 -7.23 8.53
N TRP A 395 7.87 -7.10 7.42
CA TRP A 395 6.95 -5.99 7.19
C TRP A 395 5.73 -6.03 8.11
N GLN A 396 5.22 -7.20 8.46
CA GLN A 396 4.13 -7.31 9.43
C GLN A 396 4.57 -6.82 10.83
N LEU A 397 5.79 -7.16 11.28
CA LEU A 397 6.34 -6.62 12.54
C LEU A 397 6.54 -5.10 12.47
N PHE A 398 6.94 -4.56 11.32
CA PHE A 398 7.04 -3.12 11.08
C PHE A 398 5.67 -2.45 11.20
N ASP A 399 4.67 -2.92 10.46
CA ASP A 399 3.33 -2.32 10.43
C ASP A 399 2.68 -2.32 11.81
N ARG A 400 2.84 -3.41 12.57
CA ARG A 400 2.37 -3.50 13.95
C ARG A 400 3.12 -2.55 14.89
N SER A 401 4.42 -2.35 14.70
CA SER A 401 5.19 -1.37 15.48
C SER A 401 4.66 0.04 15.27
N VAL A 402 4.38 0.40 14.02
CA VAL A 402 3.78 1.69 13.64
C VAL A 402 2.42 1.87 14.32
N LEU A 403 1.51 0.91 14.14
CA LEU A 403 0.16 0.99 14.70
C LEU A 403 0.19 1.03 16.23
N TRP A 404 1.05 0.24 16.87
CA TRP A 404 1.17 0.24 18.34
C TRP A 404 1.70 1.57 18.85
N ALA A 405 2.73 2.12 18.21
CA ALA A 405 3.35 3.38 18.63
C ALA A 405 2.33 4.53 18.67
N VAL A 406 1.39 4.56 17.72
CA VAL A 406 0.31 5.57 17.66
C VAL A 406 -0.99 5.16 18.36
N GLY A 407 -1.04 4.00 19.02
CA GLY A 407 -2.22 3.55 19.78
C GLY A 407 -3.38 3.04 18.93
N ARG A 408 -3.07 2.38 17.81
CA ARG A 408 -4.04 1.83 16.85
C ARG A 408 -3.90 0.32 16.59
N LEU A 409 -2.96 -0.34 17.27
CA LEU A 409 -2.87 -1.80 17.33
C LEU A 409 -3.71 -2.31 18.50
#